data_AF-A0A960E981-F1
#
_entry.id   AF-A0A960E981-F1
#
_cell.length_a   1.000
_cell.length_b   1.000
_cell.length_c   1.000
_cell.angle_alpha   90.00
_cell.angle_beta   90.00
_cell.angle_gamma   90.00
#
_symmetry.space_group_name_H-M   'P 1'
#
loop_
_entity.id
_entity.type
_entity.pdbx_description
1 polymer ?
#
loop_
_entity_poly.entity_id
_entity_poly.type
_entity_poly.pdbx_seq_one_letter_code
_entity_poly.pdbx_strand_id
1 'polypeptide(L)' 'MTKRDLLRYLARAADAILPYLEGRPCNLVRHPDGVDHDGFWAKAAPTRAPEWMTQWTNEDADEGETRSYVVVDRAAT' A
#
# COMPACT_ATOMS: atom_id res chain seq x y z
N MET A 1 -0.59 12.49 -17.48
CA MET A 1 -1.38 11.72 -16.50
C MET A 1 -1.23 12.39 -15.14
N THR A 2 -2.32 12.70 -14.44
CA THR A 2 -2.26 13.35 -13.12
C THR A 2 -2.43 12.34 -11.99
N LYS A 3 -2.11 12.74 -10.75
CA LYS A 3 -2.41 11.94 -9.55
C LYS A 3 -3.91 11.57 -9.44
N ARG A 4 -4.79 12.48 -9.86
CA ARG A 4 -6.25 12.23 -9.91
C ARG A 4 -6.59 11.13 -10.91
N ASP A 5 -5.93 11.09 -12.06
CA ASP A 5 -6.17 10.06 -13.08
C ASP A 5 -5.73 8.68 -12.58
N LEU A 6 -4.60 8.61 -11.86
CA LEU A 6 -4.15 7.37 -11.22
C LEU A 6 -5.17 6.87 -10.18
N LEU A 7 -5.64 7.74 -9.28
CA LEU A 7 -6.66 7.38 -8.30
C LEU A 7 -7.96 6.90 -8.95
N ARG A 8 -8.40 7.58 -10.02
CA ARG A 8 -9.59 7.18 -10.79
C ARG A 8 -9.40 5.82 -11.44
N TYR A 9 -8.21 5.53 -11.98
CA TYR A 9 -7.89 4.24 -12.57
C TYR A 9 -7.96 3.12 -11.52
N LEU A 10 -7.26 3.29 -10.39
CA LEU A 10 -7.25 2.29 -9.31
C LEU A 10 -8.65 2.04 -8.75
N ALA A 11 -9.45 3.08 -8.52
CA ALA A 11 -10.83 2.94 -8.06
C ALA A 11 -11.72 2.16 -9.04
N ARG A 12 -11.51 2.33 -10.35
CA ARG A 12 -12.26 1.59 -11.39
C ARG A 12 -11.76 0.16 -11.57
N ALA A 13 -10.47 -0.08 -11.35
CA ALA A 13 -9.85 -1.39 -11.50
C ALA A 13 -9.91 -2.24 -10.23
N ALA A 14 -10.35 -1.67 -9.10
CA ALA A 14 -10.32 -2.32 -7.79
C ALA A 14 -10.96 -3.71 -7.81
N ASP A 15 -12.16 -3.87 -8.37
CA ASP A 15 -12.86 -5.16 -8.42
C ASP A 15 -12.08 -6.24 -9.17
N ALA A 16 -11.27 -5.85 -10.16
CA ALA A 16 -10.42 -6.77 -10.91
C ALA A 16 -9.10 -7.07 -10.21
N ILE A 17 -8.57 -6.14 -9.42
CA ILE A 17 -7.24 -6.25 -8.78
C ILE A 17 -7.34 -6.92 -7.40
N LEU A 18 -8.34 -6.56 -6.60
CA LEU A 18 -8.46 -6.96 -5.20
C LEU A 18 -8.40 -8.48 -4.96
N PRO A 19 -9.02 -9.35 -5.79
CA PRO A 19 -8.92 -10.81 -5.60
C PRO A 19 -7.48 -11.34 -5.62
N TYR A 20 -6.54 -10.60 -6.22
CA TYR A 20 -5.12 -10.98 -6.28
C TYR A 20 -4.29 -10.41 -5.13
N LEU A 21 -4.83 -9.45 -4.37
CA LEU A 21 -4.16 -8.79 -3.26
C LEU A 21 -4.70 -9.21 -1.89
N GLU A 22 -5.85 -9.87 -1.86
CA GLU A 22 -6.49 -10.31 -0.62
C GLU A 22 -5.53 -11.12 0.27
N GLY A 23 -5.43 -10.68 1.53
CA GLY A 23 -4.56 -11.30 2.54
C GLY A 23 -3.05 -11.13 2.32
N ARG A 24 -2.61 -10.36 1.31
CA ARG A 24 -1.19 -10.18 0.99
C ARG A 24 -0.63 -8.87 1.55
N PRO A 25 0.40 -8.90 2.42
CA PRO A 25 1.10 -7.69 2.82
C PRO A 25 1.81 -7.07 1.61
N CYS A 26 1.64 -5.76 1.44
CA CYS A 26 2.10 -5.03 0.27
C CYS A 26 3.22 -4.04 0.62
N ASN A 27 4.28 -4.04 -0.18
CA ASN A 27 5.25 -2.95 -0.22
C ASN A 27 4.82 -1.94 -1.29
N LEU A 28 4.89 -0.66 -0.98
CA LEU A 28 4.53 0.40 -1.91
C LEU A 28 5.78 1.09 -2.45
N VAL A 29 5.84 1.34 -3.76
CA VAL A 29 6.77 2.31 -4.33
C VAL A 29 6.03 3.63 -4.43
N ARG A 30 6.57 4.66 -3.79
CA ARG A 30 5.92 5.98 -3.73
C ARG A 30 6.77 7.01 -4.44
N HIS A 31 6.13 7.76 -5.33
CA HIS A 31 6.69 8.91 -6.03
C HIS A 31 5.85 10.15 -5.70
N PRO A 32 6.12 10.84 -4.57
CA PRO A 32 5.35 12.01 -4.16
C PRO A 32 5.35 13.13 -5.20
N ASP A 33 6.50 13.33 -5.86
CA ASP A 33 6.74 14.40 -6.82
C ASP A 33 6.61 13.94 -8.29
N GLY A 34 6.21 12.67 -8.51
CA GLY A 34 6.06 12.09 -9.84
C GLY A 34 7.17 11.11 -10.22
N VAL A 35 6.91 10.31 -11.26
CA VAL A 35 7.77 9.18 -11.67
C VAL A 35 9.12 9.58 -12.24
N ASP A 36 9.25 10.84 -12.67
CA ASP A 36 10.52 11.41 -13.16
C ASP A 36 11.47 11.83 -12.03
N HIS A 37 11.01 11.72 -10.77
CA HIS A 37 11.78 11.99 -9.56
C HIS A 37 11.96 10.71 -8.73
N ASP A 38 12.94 10.75 -7.83
CA ASP A 38 13.25 9.63 -6.94
C ASP A 38 12.02 9.21 -6.13
N GLY A 39 11.78 7.90 -6.15
CA GLY A 39 10.79 7.25 -5.30
C GLY A 39 11.45 6.58 -4.10
N PHE A 40 10.62 6.05 -3.21
CA PHE A 40 11.10 5.21 -2.11
C PHE A 40 10.18 4.03 -1.87
N TRP A 41 10.76 2.97 -1.30
CA TRP A 41 10.02 1.80 -0.84
C TRP A 41 9.43 2.06 0.54
N ALA A 42 8.11 2.08 0.63
CA ALA A 42 7.36 2.11 1.88
C ALA A 42 6.91 0.68 2.21
N LYS A 43 7.71 0.00 3.03
CA LYS A 43 7.39 -1.33 3.57
C LYS A 43 6.46 -1.24 4.78
N ALA A 44 6.82 -0.35 5.71
CA ALA A 44 6.10 -0.21 6.96
C ALA A 44 4.74 0.45 6.75
N ALA A 45 3.71 -0.08 7.41
CA ALA A 45 2.43 0.58 7.53
C ALA A 45 2.61 1.99 8.15
N PRO A 46 1.85 3.01 7.69
CA PRO A 46 1.99 4.36 8.23
C PRO A 46 1.69 4.41 9.74
N THR A 47 2.51 5.13 10.50
CA THR A 47 2.33 5.29 11.97
C THR A 47 0.95 5.87 12.33
N ARG A 48 0.38 6.70 11.46
CA ARG A 48 -0.95 7.29 11.60
C ARG A 48 -1.90 6.78 10.53
N ALA A 49 -1.93 5.47 10.35
CA ALA A 49 -2.91 4.81 9.49
C ALA A 49 -4.33 4.98 10.06
N PRO A 50 -5.36 5.13 9.21
CA PRO A 50 -6.75 5.07 9.65
C PRO A 50 -7.07 3.73 10.30
N GLU A 51 -7.95 3.73 11.31
CA GLU A 51 -8.29 2.52 12.09
C GLU A 51 -8.88 1.38 11.25
N TRP A 52 -9.53 1.71 10.13
CA TRP A 52 -10.14 0.73 9.24
C TRP A 52 -9.14 0.04 8.31
N MET A 53 -7.89 0.53 8.24
CA MET A 53 -6.85 0.00 7.34
C MET A 53 -6.29 -1.30 7.90
N THR A 54 -6.48 -2.39 7.16
CA THR A 54 -5.96 -3.70 7.54
C THR A 54 -4.44 -3.72 7.48
N GLN A 55 -3.83 -4.24 8.54
CA GLN A 55 -2.40 -4.42 8.66
C GLN A 55 -2.09 -5.89 8.94
N TRP A 56 -1.01 -6.38 8.37
CA TRP A 56 -0.46 -7.70 8.66
C TRP A 56 0.85 -7.54 9.42
N THR A 57 1.01 -8.35 10.47
CA THR A 57 2.20 -8.36 11.32
C THR A 57 3.09 -9.53 10.93
N ASN A 58 4.36 -9.24 10.61
CA ASN A 58 5.40 -10.24 10.49
C ASN A 58 5.87 -10.62 11.89
N GLU A 59 5.48 -11.80 12.37
CA GLU A 59 5.91 -12.30 13.68
C GLU A 59 7.37 -12.77 13.68
N ASP A 60 7.92 -13.05 12.49
CA ASP A 60 9.30 -13.52 12.30
C ASP A 60 10.28 -12.37 12.00
N ALA A 61 9.86 -11.10 12.17
CA ALA A 61 10.72 -9.95 11.90
C ALA A 61 11.84 -9.84 12.97
N ASP A 62 13.08 -9.74 12.50
CA ASP A 62 14.23 -9.48 13.36
C ASP A 62 14.19 -8.06 13.95
N GLU A 63 15.00 -7.83 14.99
CA GLU A 63 15.12 -6.51 15.61
C GLU A 63 15.60 -5.46 14.59
N GLY A 64 14.84 -4.38 14.45
CA GLY A 64 15.10 -3.31 13.47
C GLY A 64 14.48 -3.56 12.09
N GLU A 65 13.87 -4.71 11.84
CA GLU A 65 13.13 -4.96 10.61
C GLU A 65 11.69 -4.42 10.65
N THR A 66 11.11 -4.25 9.46
CA THR A 66 9.71 -3.83 9.35
C THR A 66 8.81 -4.96 9.80
N ARG A 67 8.02 -4.69 10.85
CA ARG A 67 7.08 -5.65 11.44
C ARG A 67 5.65 -5.52 10.91
N SER A 68 5.16 -4.30 10.68
CA SER A 68 3.78 -4.07 10.23
C SER A 68 3.72 -3.63 8.78
N TYR A 69 2.87 -4.26 7.98
CA TYR A 69 2.66 -4.01 6.56
C TYR A 69 1.18 -3.74 6.27
N VAL A 70 0.89 -2.95 5.23
CA VAL A 70 -0.49 -2.72 4.77
C VAL A 70 -0.99 -3.92 3.98
N VAL A 71 -2.26 -4.30 4.18
CA VAL A 71 -2.97 -5.27 3.34
C VAL A 71 -4.07 -4.54 2.55
N VAL A 72 -4.03 -4.65 1.23
CA VAL A 72 -5.00 -4.00 0.33
C VAL A 72 -6.18 -4.93 0.09
N ASP A 73 -7.22 -4.79 0.92
CA ASP A 73 -8.40 -5.68 0.95
C ASP A 73 -9.68 -5.04 0.41
N ARG A 74 -9.68 -3.73 0.13
CA ARG A 74 -10.84 -2.97 -0.34
C ARG A 74 -10.41 -1.74 -1.12
N ALA A 75 -11.30 -1.19 -1.94
CA ALA A 75 -11.01 -0.05 -2.80
C ALA A 75 -10.59 1.24 -2.07
N ALA A 76 -10.89 1.34 -0.78
CA ALA A 76 -10.51 2.49 0.05
C ALA A 76 -9.07 2.44 0.57
N THR A 77 -8.46 1.24 0.63
CA THR A 77 -7.10 1.02 1.16
C THR A 77 -6.04 1.39 0.13
#